data_AF-A0A5S3XNJ9-F1
#
_entry.id   AF-A0A5S3XNJ9-F1
#
_cell.length_a   1.000
_cell.length_b   1.000
_cell.length_c   1.000
_cell.angle_alpha   90.00
_cell.angle_beta   90.00
_cell.angle_gamma   90.00
#
_symmetry.space_group_name_H-M   'P 1'
#
loop_
_entity.id
_entity.type
_entity.pdbx_description
1 polymer ?
#
loop_
_entity_poly.entity_id
_entity_poly.type
_entity_poly.pdbx_seq_one_letter_code
_entity_poly.pdbx_strand_id
1 'polypeptide(L)'
;MNLLFSTVILAVGVTTSPIVNANCYGKLYGINAGRGDVGIVFSLDETTKQADIHSQALYSSAAMAYVESTNRLYYVSAPRPTEYQLDPSALNLTPEQLASLPIKGKKFKYSRLAYLDLNTNEHVQISRTKNMYRLAYDSTTNKLFGSSSNKLYEINLETHTTTLLGTMSGYTQSSEIWRGDMVFDQGQAYIITSSSVFELDISTLGLTKRSDHNLSQVTGATLDQHGKLIVSREKINDLGHINSSELYHVDIDRGNTCLIGEFPVRLNDLAIDTSALTTCSVDSQCVNRPSSDFVIANIDNARETQADDGYALNGHRMVGALNKLNNSDLFGAGGIANKLVQVKTDFSAYDSLSETRLTQMQADVLFVGGFKSAFSPAEVAQAHSWSSKPGNVTIIGGGANVQTLSFFAQWGYAITASTSNPNVVVNVIDSAVKSAIIDGPFGRVTQFNQGGSAQGYFSSMPSSGEVIAVNQQGKPVIVYDTATQDILLSDIDVLTNLGQVTSGNTVISDADKLLMNLFNFASNH
;
A
#
# COMPACT_ATOMS: atom_id res chain seq x y z
N MET A 1 36.68 29.69 -60.29
CA MET A 1 36.52 28.23 -60.18
C MET A 1 35.93 27.96 -58.80
N ASN A 2 34.66 27.57 -58.81
CA ASN A 2 33.81 27.38 -57.62
C ASN A 2 34.30 26.24 -56.75
N LEU A 3 34.19 26.39 -55.43
CA LEU A 3 33.61 25.40 -54.52
C LEU A 3 33.36 26.06 -53.15
N LEU A 4 32.10 26.44 -52.94
CA LEU A 4 31.54 26.88 -51.66
C LEU A 4 31.31 25.65 -50.78
N PHE A 5 31.87 25.66 -49.58
CA PHE A 5 31.55 24.71 -48.52
C PHE A 5 30.13 24.96 -48.02
N SER A 6 29.23 23.98 -48.17
CA SER A 6 27.94 23.95 -47.47
C SER A 6 28.05 23.04 -46.25
N THR A 7 28.03 23.64 -45.07
CA THR A 7 27.85 22.99 -43.78
C THR A 7 26.37 22.66 -43.61
N VAL A 8 26.01 21.37 -43.60
CA VAL A 8 24.67 20.92 -43.18
C VAL A 8 24.69 20.74 -41.67
N ILE A 9 24.11 21.70 -40.95
CA ILE A 9 23.77 21.55 -39.53
C ILE A 9 22.45 20.78 -39.48
N LEU A 10 22.49 19.52 -39.08
CA LEU A 10 21.30 18.74 -38.77
C LEU A 10 20.80 19.20 -37.39
N ALA A 11 19.92 20.21 -37.37
CA ALA A 11 19.18 20.57 -36.18
C ALA A 11 18.14 19.47 -35.91
N VAL A 12 18.44 18.54 -35.01
CA VAL A 12 17.44 17.66 -34.42
C VAL A 12 16.55 18.55 -33.55
N GLY A 13 15.45 19.03 -34.12
CA GLY A 13 14.39 19.67 -33.37
C GLY A 13 13.85 18.68 -32.37
N VAL A 14 14.15 18.88 -31.08
CA VAL A 14 13.44 18.23 -29.99
C VAL A 14 12.01 18.73 -30.09
N THR A 15 11.12 17.96 -30.71
CA THR A 15 9.69 18.17 -30.58
C THR A 15 9.33 17.79 -29.15
N THR A 16 9.41 18.74 -28.23
CA THR A 16 8.69 18.64 -26.96
C THR A 16 7.21 18.67 -27.33
N SER A 17 6.60 17.50 -27.46
CA SER A 17 5.14 17.42 -27.45
C SER A 17 4.70 18.05 -26.13
N PRO A 18 3.82 19.07 -26.13
CA PRO A 18 3.26 19.54 -24.89
C PRO A 18 2.58 18.34 -24.22
N ILE A 19 2.85 18.12 -22.94
CA ILE A 19 2.04 17.23 -22.12
C ILE A 19 0.66 17.86 -22.14
N VAL A 20 -0.23 17.32 -22.99
CA VAL A 20 -1.64 17.67 -22.94
C VAL A 20 -2.12 17.04 -21.63
N ASN A 21 -2.35 17.86 -20.61
CA ASN A 21 -2.99 17.40 -19.38
C ASN A 21 -4.33 16.77 -19.79
N ALA A 22 -4.44 15.46 -19.70
CA ALA A 22 -5.70 14.78 -19.96
C ALA A 22 -6.74 15.26 -18.94
N ASN A 23 -7.99 15.43 -19.39
CA ASN A 23 -9.10 15.71 -18.49
C ASN A 23 -9.71 14.39 -18.03
N CYS A 24 -9.96 14.28 -16.73
CA CYS A 24 -10.62 13.14 -16.10
C CYS A 24 -11.92 13.60 -15.45
N TYR A 25 -12.87 12.69 -15.29
CA TYR A 25 -14.04 12.92 -14.45
C TYR A 25 -13.72 12.51 -13.02
N GLY A 26 -14.05 13.35 -12.05
CA GLY A 26 -13.75 13.07 -10.64
C GLY A 26 -13.17 14.26 -9.90
N LYS A 27 -13.97 15.30 -9.67
CA LYS A 27 -13.51 16.44 -8.87
C LYS A 27 -13.55 16.09 -7.38
N LEU A 28 -12.41 16.17 -6.71
CA LEU A 28 -12.30 15.84 -5.29
C LEU A 28 -12.77 17.00 -4.41
N TYR A 29 -13.62 16.67 -3.44
CA TYR A 29 -14.13 17.56 -2.42
C TYR A 29 -13.77 17.05 -1.03
N GLY A 30 -13.70 17.96 -0.07
CA GLY A 30 -13.59 17.62 1.34
C GLY A 30 -14.34 18.59 2.23
N ILE A 31 -14.56 18.19 3.48
CA ILE A 31 -15.24 19.02 4.50
C ILE A 31 -14.53 18.96 5.84
N ASN A 32 -14.54 20.08 6.57
CA ASN A 32 -14.04 20.11 7.94
C ASN A 32 -15.14 19.80 8.97
N ALA A 33 -14.73 19.13 10.03
CA ALA A 33 -15.51 18.96 11.25
C ALA A 33 -14.89 19.78 12.37
N GLY A 34 -15.75 20.19 13.28
CA GLY A 34 -15.34 20.83 14.51
C GLY A 34 -16.54 21.30 15.28
N ARG A 35 -16.41 21.29 16.61
CA ARG A 35 -17.52 21.63 17.46
C ARG A 35 -17.67 23.15 17.48
N GLY A 36 -18.78 23.65 16.93
CA GLY A 36 -19.02 25.08 16.82
C GLY A 36 -18.33 25.74 15.62
N ASP A 37 -17.40 25.04 14.98
CA ASP A 37 -16.68 25.50 13.80
C ASP A 37 -17.62 25.82 12.64
N VAL A 38 -17.20 26.78 11.82
CA VAL A 38 -17.78 27.06 10.51
C VAL A 38 -17.49 25.85 9.62
N GLY A 39 -18.55 25.30 9.01
CA GLY A 39 -18.40 24.25 8.01
C GLY A 39 -18.01 24.85 6.67
N ILE A 40 -17.01 24.27 6.04
CA ILE A 40 -16.45 24.70 4.76
C ILE A 40 -16.34 23.48 3.87
N VAL A 41 -16.87 23.58 2.66
CA VAL A 41 -16.58 22.63 1.58
C VAL A 41 -15.35 23.13 0.85
N PHE A 42 -14.38 22.25 0.66
CA PHE A 42 -13.16 22.51 -0.09
C PHE A 42 -13.19 21.74 -1.41
N SER A 43 -12.64 22.32 -2.47
CA SER A 43 -12.21 21.55 -3.65
C SER A 43 -10.72 21.30 -3.56
N LEU A 44 -10.30 20.08 -3.89
CA LEU A 44 -8.92 19.63 -3.79
C LEU A 44 -8.41 19.27 -5.19
N ASP A 45 -7.21 19.72 -5.51
CA ASP A 45 -6.49 19.35 -6.74
C ASP A 45 -5.27 18.51 -6.35
N GLU A 46 -5.32 17.22 -6.69
CA GLU A 46 -4.27 16.25 -6.41
C GLU A 46 -2.98 16.52 -7.22
N THR A 47 -3.12 17.11 -8.41
CA THR A 47 -2.00 17.40 -9.31
C THR A 47 -1.21 18.61 -8.81
N THR A 48 -1.92 19.70 -8.49
CA THR A 48 -1.29 20.94 -8.03
C THR A 48 -1.07 20.97 -6.51
N LYS A 49 -1.65 20.00 -5.79
CA LYS A 49 -1.62 19.89 -4.32
C LYS A 49 -2.19 21.14 -3.66
N GLN A 50 -3.23 21.72 -4.27
CA GLN A 50 -3.91 22.92 -3.80
C GLN A 50 -5.29 22.56 -3.24
N ALA A 51 -5.72 23.35 -2.26
CA ALA A 51 -7.08 23.33 -1.74
C ALA A 51 -7.69 24.73 -1.90
N ASP A 52 -8.90 24.79 -2.45
CA ASP A 52 -9.68 26.00 -2.58
C ASP A 52 -10.93 25.94 -1.70
N ILE A 53 -11.33 27.09 -1.17
CA ILE A 53 -12.62 27.23 -0.49
C ILE A 53 -13.71 27.23 -1.55
N HIS A 54 -14.57 26.22 -1.54
CA HIS A 54 -15.68 26.12 -2.47
C HIS A 54 -16.90 26.90 -1.98
N SER A 55 -17.38 26.58 -0.78
CA SER A 55 -18.58 27.19 -0.22
C SER A 55 -18.66 27.03 1.30
N GLN A 56 -19.47 27.87 1.95
CA GLN A 56 -19.79 27.74 3.36
C GLN A 56 -20.93 26.73 3.55
N ALA A 57 -20.64 25.60 4.20
CA ALA A 57 -21.66 24.63 4.57
C ALA A 57 -22.57 25.14 5.69
N LEU A 58 -23.81 24.64 5.74
CA LEU A 58 -24.77 24.98 6.81
C LEU A 58 -24.26 24.63 8.22
N TYR A 59 -23.32 23.69 8.31
CA TYR A 59 -22.65 23.26 9.53
C TYR A 59 -21.37 22.50 9.18
N SER A 60 -20.41 22.49 10.10
CA SER A 60 -19.28 21.57 10.05
C SER A 60 -19.77 20.12 10.09
N SER A 61 -19.00 19.24 9.45
CA SER A 61 -19.40 17.85 9.26
C SER A 61 -18.21 16.92 9.31
N ALA A 62 -18.43 15.74 9.89
CA ALA A 62 -17.46 14.65 9.87
C ALA A 62 -17.84 13.57 8.85
N ALA A 63 -18.83 13.83 7.98
CA ALA A 63 -19.28 12.84 7.00
C ALA A 63 -19.77 13.54 5.71
N MET A 64 -19.31 13.10 4.55
CA MET A 64 -19.69 13.59 3.24
C MET A 64 -19.79 12.45 2.23
N ALA A 65 -20.77 12.48 1.34
CA ALA A 65 -20.81 11.56 0.20
C ALA A 65 -21.40 12.27 -1.03
N TYR A 66 -20.84 11.96 -2.20
CA TYR A 66 -21.41 12.37 -3.48
C TYR A 66 -22.48 11.36 -3.93
N VAL A 67 -23.64 11.87 -4.33
CA VAL A 67 -24.77 11.08 -4.84
C VAL A 67 -24.99 11.46 -6.31
N GLU A 68 -24.49 10.61 -7.19
CA GLU A 68 -24.48 10.82 -8.65
C GLU A 68 -25.88 11.08 -9.22
N SER A 69 -26.88 10.29 -8.80
CA SER A 69 -28.25 10.37 -9.32
C SER A 69 -28.94 11.72 -9.12
N THR A 70 -28.40 12.56 -8.22
CA THR A 70 -28.94 13.90 -7.92
C THR A 70 -27.91 15.01 -8.05
N ASN A 71 -26.66 14.68 -8.41
CA ASN A 71 -25.52 15.59 -8.44
C ASN A 71 -25.37 16.43 -7.16
N ARG A 72 -25.31 15.74 -6.01
CA ARG A 72 -25.33 16.37 -4.67
C ARG A 72 -24.27 15.81 -3.74
N LEU A 73 -23.65 16.69 -2.97
CA LEU A 73 -22.80 16.30 -1.82
C LEU A 73 -23.66 16.32 -0.55
N TYR A 74 -24.00 15.13 -0.03
CA TYR A 74 -24.72 14.98 1.23
C TYR A 74 -23.74 15.04 2.40
N TYR A 75 -24.12 15.67 3.51
CA TYR A 75 -23.30 15.75 4.72
C TYR A 75 -24.15 15.85 6.00
N VAL A 76 -23.56 15.44 7.13
CA VAL A 76 -24.26 15.34 8.44
C VAL A 76 -23.69 16.31 9.45
N SER A 77 -24.55 17.03 10.18
CA SER A 77 -24.08 18.02 11.15
C SER A 77 -23.29 17.37 12.29
N ALA A 78 -22.12 17.93 12.59
CA ALA A 78 -21.35 17.57 13.77
C ALA A 78 -22.19 17.77 15.06
N PRO A 79 -22.09 16.86 16.06
CA PRO A 79 -22.81 17.01 17.31
C PRO A 79 -22.44 18.31 18.06
N ARG A 80 -23.45 19.15 18.35
CA ARG A 80 -23.26 20.42 19.07
C ARG A 80 -23.81 20.31 20.50
N PRO A 81 -22.99 20.50 21.56
CA PRO A 81 -23.48 20.46 22.93
C PRO A 81 -24.52 21.55 23.20
N THR A 82 -25.52 21.23 24.01
CA THR A 82 -26.43 22.19 24.64
C THR A 82 -26.18 22.31 26.15
N GLU A 83 -25.54 21.29 26.74
CA GLU A 83 -25.10 21.27 28.13
C GLU A 83 -23.69 20.68 28.17
N TYR A 84 -22.89 21.13 29.15
CA TYR A 84 -21.53 20.68 29.40
C TYR A 84 -21.44 19.89 30.71
N GLN A 85 -20.43 19.03 30.83
CA GLN A 85 -20.16 18.29 32.07
C GLN A 85 -19.66 19.20 33.21
N LEU A 86 -19.08 20.34 32.86
CA LEU A 86 -18.72 21.42 33.79
C LEU A 86 -19.62 22.61 33.50
N ASP A 87 -19.99 23.37 34.53
CA ASP A 87 -20.77 24.59 34.37
C ASP A 87 -19.87 25.76 33.91
N PRO A 88 -20.05 26.29 32.68
CA PRO A 88 -19.25 27.41 32.19
C PRO A 88 -19.89 28.77 32.52
N SER A 89 -20.98 28.83 33.30
CA SER A 89 -21.77 30.05 33.55
C SER A 89 -20.93 31.23 34.06
N ALA A 90 -19.91 30.96 34.89
CA ALA A 90 -19.00 31.97 35.42
C ALA A 90 -18.13 32.67 34.34
N LEU A 91 -18.02 32.10 33.13
CA LEU A 91 -17.16 32.61 32.06
C LEU A 91 -17.84 33.68 31.17
N ASN A 92 -19.15 33.90 31.30
CA ASN A 92 -19.91 34.90 30.52
C ASN A 92 -19.64 34.88 28.99
N LEU A 93 -19.56 33.67 28.42
CA LEU A 93 -19.20 33.45 27.01
C LEU A 93 -20.34 33.77 26.04
N THR A 94 -20.00 34.19 24.82
CA THR A 94 -20.97 34.27 23.73
C THR A 94 -21.46 32.87 23.31
N PRO A 95 -22.61 32.74 22.64
CA PRO A 95 -23.08 31.45 22.11
C PRO A 95 -22.06 30.75 21.20
N GLU A 96 -21.28 31.51 20.43
CA GLU A 96 -20.23 31.00 19.54
C GLU A 96 -19.05 30.44 20.35
N GLN A 97 -18.56 31.19 21.34
CA GLN A 97 -17.52 30.73 22.25
C GLN A 97 -17.96 29.50 23.05
N LEU A 98 -19.21 29.50 23.51
CA LEU A 98 -19.82 28.38 24.20
C LEU A 98 -19.85 27.14 23.32
N ALA A 99 -20.10 27.27 22.01
CA ALA A 99 -20.16 26.14 21.08
C ALA A 99 -18.79 25.47 20.87
N SER A 100 -17.69 26.20 21.00
CA SER A 100 -16.32 25.71 20.73
C SER A 100 -15.53 25.33 21.99
N LEU A 101 -16.18 25.26 23.16
CA LEU A 101 -15.49 24.89 24.40
C LEU A 101 -14.88 23.48 24.35
N PRO A 102 -13.62 23.30 24.81
CA PRO A 102 -12.96 22.00 24.92
C PRO A 102 -13.43 21.19 26.15
N ILE A 103 -14.72 21.32 26.52
CA ILE A 103 -15.33 20.62 27.65
C ILE A 103 -16.23 19.52 27.11
N LYS A 104 -16.17 18.30 27.68
CA LYS A 104 -17.06 17.21 27.25
C LYS A 104 -18.54 17.64 27.34
N GLY A 105 -19.28 17.46 26.24
CA GLY A 105 -20.72 17.72 26.22
C GLY A 105 -21.49 16.69 27.06
N LYS A 106 -22.54 17.15 27.73
CA LYS A 106 -23.48 16.33 28.50
C LYS A 106 -24.75 16.01 27.71
N LYS A 107 -25.27 17.00 26.98
CA LYS A 107 -26.39 16.85 26.04
C LYS A 107 -26.05 17.54 24.73
N PHE A 108 -26.59 17.03 23.63
CA PHE A 108 -26.28 17.50 22.28
C PHE A 108 -27.57 17.84 21.52
N LYS A 109 -27.49 18.81 20.61
CA LYS A 109 -28.49 19.02 19.56
C LYS A 109 -28.56 17.76 18.69
N TYR A 110 -29.75 17.50 18.14
CA TYR A 110 -29.94 16.46 17.14
C TYR A 110 -29.08 16.76 15.90
N SER A 111 -28.52 15.71 15.30
CA SER A 111 -27.88 15.84 13.99
C SER A 111 -28.91 16.11 12.90
N ARG A 112 -28.47 16.82 11.87
CA ARG A 112 -29.25 17.15 10.68
C ARG A 112 -28.53 16.63 9.45
N LEU A 113 -29.31 16.27 8.44
CA LEU A 113 -28.83 15.95 7.09
C LEU A 113 -29.03 17.18 6.21
N ALA A 114 -28.06 17.44 5.34
CA ALA A 114 -28.11 18.47 4.31
C ALA A 114 -27.41 17.97 3.06
N TYR A 115 -27.61 18.68 1.96
CA TYR A 115 -26.80 18.53 0.78
C TYR A 115 -26.36 19.90 0.23
N LEU A 116 -25.29 19.88 -0.54
CA LEU A 116 -24.95 20.92 -1.51
C LEU A 116 -25.39 20.43 -2.89
N ASP A 117 -26.26 21.18 -3.56
CA ASP A 117 -26.62 20.93 -4.96
C ASP A 117 -25.54 21.51 -5.86
N LEU A 118 -24.79 20.65 -6.56
CA LEU A 118 -23.67 21.09 -7.37
C LEU A 118 -24.12 21.81 -8.66
N ASN A 119 -25.40 21.71 -9.03
CA ASN A 119 -25.92 22.45 -10.18
C ASN A 119 -26.22 23.92 -9.83
N THR A 120 -26.73 24.18 -8.61
CA THR A 120 -27.13 25.54 -8.18
C THR A 120 -26.16 26.18 -7.20
N ASN A 121 -25.23 25.40 -6.66
CA ASN A 121 -24.33 25.76 -5.56
C ASN A 121 -25.07 26.18 -4.27
N GLU A 122 -26.28 25.66 -4.05
CA GLU A 122 -27.08 25.93 -2.86
C GLU A 122 -26.99 24.80 -1.84
N HIS A 123 -26.83 25.18 -0.56
CA HIS A 123 -26.91 24.24 0.54
C HIS A 123 -28.35 24.14 1.08
N VAL A 124 -28.90 22.94 1.12
CA VAL A 124 -30.28 22.68 1.56
C VAL A 124 -30.27 21.79 2.80
N GLN A 125 -30.93 22.26 3.86
CA GLN A 125 -31.19 21.44 5.05
C GLN A 125 -32.40 20.55 4.80
N ILE A 126 -32.26 19.25 5.12
CA ILE A 126 -33.32 18.28 4.87
C ILE A 126 -34.11 17.97 6.14
N SER A 127 -33.53 17.16 7.04
CA SER A 127 -34.26 16.56 8.14
C SER A 127 -33.35 16.33 9.35
N ARG A 128 -33.95 15.88 10.45
CA ARG A 128 -33.19 15.34 11.59
C ARG A 128 -32.71 13.94 11.22
N THR A 129 -31.48 13.63 11.60
CA THR A 129 -30.87 12.31 11.34
C THR A 129 -30.11 11.80 12.59
N LYS A 130 -29.53 10.61 12.48
CA LYS A 130 -28.64 10.03 13.49
C LYS A 130 -27.25 10.64 13.38
N ASN A 131 -26.51 10.63 14.49
CA ASN A 131 -25.12 11.08 14.46
C ASN A 131 -24.31 10.04 13.70
N MET A 132 -23.72 10.42 12.58
CA MET A 132 -22.90 9.58 11.71
C MET A 132 -21.61 10.34 11.39
N TYR A 133 -20.50 9.63 11.28
CA TYR A 133 -19.19 10.19 10.91
C TYR A 133 -18.59 9.43 9.72
N ARG A 134 -19.40 8.60 9.04
CA ARG A 134 -19.08 7.98 7.76
C ARG A 134 -20.32 8.10 6.89
N LEU A 135 -20.17 8.53 5.64
CA LEU A 135 -21.22 8.47 4.63
C LEU A 135 -20.62 7.87 3.36
N ALA A 136 -21.34 6.97 2.70
CA ALA A 136 -20.90 6.43 1.42
C ALA A 136 -22.10 6.13 0.53
N TYR A 137 -21.96 6.40 -0.76
CA TYR A 137 -22.98 6.14 -1.76
C TYR A 137 -22.60 4.90 -2.57
N ASP A 138 -23.54 3.96 -2.69
CA ASP A 138 -23.45 2.83 -3.60
C ASP A 138 -24.19 3.17 -4.90
N SER A 139 -23.44 3.40 -5.97
CA SER A 139 -23.99 3.70 -7.30
C SER A 139 -24.68 2.50 -7.94
N THR A 140 -24.36 1.27 -7.52
CA THR A 140 -24.94 0.05 -8.09
C THR A 140 -26.38 -0.17 -7.63
N THR A 141 -26.67 0.19 -6.38
CA THR A 141 -28.01 0.07 -5.79
C THR A 141 -28.74 1.40 -5.61
N ASN A 142 -28.08 2.51 -5.93
CA ASN A 142 -28.54 3.88 -5.71
C ASN A 142 -28.95 4.13 -4.24
N LYS A 143 -28.08 3.74 -3.31
CA LYS A 143 -28.33 3.86 -1.86
C LYS A 143 -27.25 4.68 -1.18
N LEU A 144 -27.69 5.53 -0.25
CA LEU A 144 -26.79 6.26 0.63
C LEU A 144 -26.74 5.56 1.98
N PHE A 145 -25.55 5.21 2.42
CA PHE A 145 -25.29 4.59 3.71
C PHE A 145 -24.58 5.56 4.62
N GLY A 146 -24.80 5.39 5.93
CA GLY A 146 -24.03 6.07 6.94
C GLY A 146 -23.71 5.15 8.10
N SER A 147 -22.64 5.44 8.84
CA SER A 147 -22.32 4.66 10.03
C SER A 147 -21.85 5.50 11.20
N SER A 148 -21.98 4.89 12.39
CA SER A 148 -21.59 5.48 13.66
C SER A 148 -21.20 4.38 14.62
N SER A 149 -19.95 4.40 15.07
CA SER A 149 -19.31 3.29 15.77
C SER A 149 -19.41 2.03 14.91
N ASN A 150 -20.06 1.00 15.44
CA ASN A 150 -20.32 -0.25 14.74
C ASN A 150 -21.76 -0.32 14.19
N LYS A 151 -22.52 0.77 14.13
CA LYS A 151 -23.89 0.77 13.60
C LYS A 151 -23.91 1.24 12.16
N LEU A 152 -24.60 0.49 11.30
CA LEU A 152 -24.83 0.84 9.91
C LEU A 152 -26.27 1.31 9.70
N TYR A 153 -26.44 2.37 8.93
CA TYR A 153 -27.73 2.97 8.59
C TYR A 153 -27.87 3.10 7.07
N GLU A 154 -29.10 2.96 6.58
CA GLU A 154 -29.50 3.34 5.24
C GLU A 154 -30.23 4.69 5.29
N ILE A 155 -29.95 5.58 4.35
CA ILE A 155 -30.64 6.85 4.15
C ILE A 155 -31.38 6.76 2.82
N ASN A 156 -32.72 6.80 2.88
CA ASN A 156 -33.53 6.83 1.68
C ASN A 156 -33.40 8.19 0.99
N LEU A 157 -33.01 8.23 -0.29
CA LEU A 157 -32.77 9.48 -1.02
C LEU A 157 -34.04 10.26 -1.41
N GLU A 158 -35.21 9.62 -1.40
CA GLU A 158 -36.49 10.27 -1.73
C GLU A 158 -37.13 10.87 -0.47
N THR A 159 -37.25 10.08 0.59
CA THR A 159 -37.93 10.46 1.83
C THR A 159 -36.98 11.07 2.86
N HIS A 160 -35.67 10.87 2.70
CA HIS A 160 -34.61 11.29 3.62
C HIS A 160 -34.76 10.72 5.04
N THR A 161 -35.43 9.57 5.15
CA THR A 161 -35.53 8.82 6.40
C THR A 161 -34.28 7.96 6.60
N THR A 162 -33.75 7.96 7.83
CA THR A 162 -32.60 7.14 8.23
C THR A 162 -33.07 5.90 8.99
N THR A 163 -32.71 4.71 8.49
CA THR A 163 -33.09 3.40 9.06
C THR A 163 -31.85 2.68 9.56
N LEU A 164 -31.89 2.13 10.78
CA LEU A 164 -30.81 1.28 11.31
C LEU A 164 -30.88 -0.10 10.64
N LEU A 165 -29.80 -0.51 9.99
CA LEU A 165 -29.67 -1.86 9.42
C LEU A 165 -29.19 -2.86 10.47
N GLY A 166 -28.30 -2.45 11.36
CA GLY A 166 -27.86 -3.28 12.48
C GLY A 166 -26.49 -2.88 13.01
N THR A 167 -25.82 -3.85 13.62
CA THR A 167 -24.49 -3.68 14.23
C THR A 167 -23.47 -4.56 13.51
N MET A 168 -22.43 -3.93 12.96
CA MET A 168 -21.26 -4.58 12.38
C MET A 168 -20.46 -5.34 13.44
N SER A 169 -19.96 -6.51 13.07
CA SER A 169 -19.12 -7.38 13.91
C SER A 169 -17.88 -7.83 13.13
N GLY A 170 -16.77 -8.14 13.81
CA GLY A 170 -15.53 -8.58 13.16
C GLY A 170 -14.35 -7.60 13.22
N TYR A 171 -14.50 -6.45 13.87
CA TYR A 171 -13.35 -5.61 14.22
C TYR A 171 -12.35 -6.41 15.07
N THR A 172 -11.05 -6.22 14.81
CA THR A 172 -9.99 -6.94 15.53
C THR A 172 -9.65 -6.27 16.86
N GLN A 173 -9.89 -4.96 16.97
CA GLN A 173 -9.66 -4.18 18.18
C GLN A 173 -10.72 -3.08 18.36
N SER A 174 -10.98 -2.69 19.60
CA SER A 174 -12.02 -1.69 19.90
C SER A 174 -11.67 -0.28 19.41
N SER A 175 -10.37 0.02 19.21
CA SER A 175 -9.88 1.29 18.68
C SER A 175 -10.33 1.56 17.24
N GLU A 176 -10.49 0.50 16.43
CA GLU A 176 -10.90 0.57 15.01
C GLU A 176 -12.31 1.12 14.83
N ILE A 177 -13.14 1.05 15.87
CA ILE A 177 -14.52 1.49 15.81
C ILE A 177 -14.60 3.01 15.71
N TRP A 178 -13.70 3.77 16.34
CA TRP A 178 -13.93 5.18 16.67
C TRP A 178 -13.68 6.18 15.54
N ARG A 179 -13.00 5.78 14.48
CA ARG A 179 -12.47 6.70 13.47
C ARG A 179 -12.35 6.03 12.10
N GLY A 180 -12.13 6.86 11.08
CA GLY A 180 -12.06 6.46 9.69
C GLY A 180 -13.44 6.51 9.03
N ASP A 181 -13.53 6.00 7.83
CA ASP A 181 -14.62 6.26 6.89
C ASP A 181 -15.05 4.99 6.13
N MET A 182 -15.94 5.12 5.15
CA MET A 182 -16.53 4.03 4.39
C MET A 182 -16.55 4.38 2.90
N VAL A 183 -16.27 3.39 2.06
CA VAL A 183 -16.31 3.56 0.61
C VAL A 183 -17.03 2.37 -0.03
N PHE A 184 -17.62 2.59 -1.20
CA PHE A 184 -18.09 1.53 -2.08
C PHE A 184 -17.20 1.46 -3.32
N ASP A 185 -16.69 0.26 -3.60
CA ASP A 185 -16.03 -0.05 -4.86
C ASP A 185 -16.79 -1.18 -5.56
N GLN A 186 -17.31 -0.90 -6.76
CA GLN A 186 -18.09 -1.85 -7.56
C GLN A 186 -19.22 -2.57 -6.77
N GLY A 187 -19.87 -1.87 -5.84
CA GLY A 187 -20.95 -2.39 -5.00
C GLY A 187 -20.49 -3.11 -3.73
N GLN A 188 -19.18 -3.35 -3.56
CA GLN A 188 -18.61 -3.87 -2.33
C GLN A 188 -18.30 -2.73 -1.35
N ALA A 189 -18.80 -2.84 -0.12
CA ALA A 189 -18.53 -1.88 0.93
C ALA A 189 -17.21 -2.19 1.65
N TYR A 190 -16.41 -1.16 1.90
CA TYR A 190 -15.20 -1.22 2.71
C TYR A 190 -15.27 -0.20 3.86
N ILE A 191 -14.94 -0.65 5.07
CA ILE A 191 -14.71 0.22 6.23
C ILE A 191 -13.22 0.50 6.32
N ILE A 192 -12.86 1.77 6.20
CA ILE A 192 -11.50 2.26 6.35
C ILE A 192 -11.37 2.75 7.78
N THR A 193 -10.52 2.11 8.57
CA THR A 193 -10.31 2.49 9.97
C THR A 193 -9.11 3.43 10.09
N SER A 194 -8.61 3.67 11.30
CA SER A 194 -7.37 4.45 11.45
C SER A 194 -6.14 3.74 10.89
N SER A 195 -6.12 2.42 10.82
CA SER A 195 -4.93 1.63 10.48
C SER A 195 -5.16 0.49 9.49
N SER A 196 -6.42 0.15 9.19
CA SER A 196 -6.78 -1.10 8.51
C SER A 196 -7.97 -0.91 7.56
N VAL A 197 -8.02 -1.73 6.51
CA VAL A 197 -9.17 -1.87 5.61
C VAL A 197 -9.95 -3.14 5.95
N PHE A 198 -11.27 -3.01 6.07
CA PHE A 198 -12.19 -4.13 6.25
C PHE A 198 -13.20 -4.18 5.13
N GLU A 199 -13.43 -5.35 4.57
CA GLU A 199 -14.59 -5.62 3.74
C GLU A 199 -15.83 -5.81 4.62
N LEU A 200 -16.95 -5.19 4.23
CA LEU A 200 -18.23 -5.30 4.90
C LEU A 200 -19.22 -6.07 4.04
N ASP A 201 -19.66 -7.23 4.53
CA ASP A 201 -20.85 -7.88 4.00
C ASP A 201 -22.09 -7.20 4.60
N ILE A 202 -22.81 -6.43 3.78
CA ILE A 202 -24.01 -5.69 4.22
C ILE A 202 -25.15 -6.63 4.66
N SER A 203 -25.22 -7.85 4.10
CA SER A 203 -26.31 -8.79 4.39
C SER A 203 -26.17 -9.41 5.78
N THR A 204 -24.94 -9.68 6.20
CA THR A 204 -24.63 -10.30 7.50
C THR A 204 -24.13 -9.29 8.53
N LEU A 205 -23.69 -8.12 8.08
CA LEU A 205 -22.95 -7.11 8.86
C LEU A 205 -21.63 -7.67 9.44
N GLY A 206 -21.06 -8.67 8.77
CA GLY A 206 -19.74 -9.22 9.07
C GLY A 206 -18.64 -8.39 8.43
N LEU A 207 -17.59 -8.10 9.19
CA LEU A 207 -16.36 -7.47 8.72
C LEU A 207 -15.25 -8.52 8.56
N THR A 208 -14.59 -8.49 7.40
CA THR A 208 -13.38 -9.28 7.14
C THR A 208 -12.22 -8.33 6.90
N LYS A 209 -11.16 -8.43 7.69
CA LYS A 209 -9.96 -7.60 7.50
C LYS A 209 -9.31 -7.97 6.17
N ARG A 210 -9.04 -6.96 5.33
CA ARG A 210 -8.32 -7.13 4.06
C ARG A 210 -6.84 -6.83 4.24
N SER A 211 -6.52 -5.69 4.85
CA SER A 211 -5.14 -5.22 4.99
C SER A 211 -4.92 -4.30 6.18
N ASP A 212 -3.65 -4.12 6.53
CA ASP A 212 -3.15 -3.09 7.46
C ASP A 212 -2.42 -2.01 6.66
N HIS A 213 -2.97 -0.79 6.62
CA HIS A 213 -2.33 0.35 5.96
C HIS A 213 -1.49 1.21 6.91
N ASN A 214 -1.53 0.94 8.22
CA ASN A 214 -0.65 1.51 9.25
C ASN A 214 -0.57 3.04 9.31
N LEU A 215 -1.54 3.73 8.71
CA LEU A 215 -1.71 5.17 8.92
C LEU A 215 -2.21 5.40 10.35
N SER A 216 -2.25 6.67 10.75
CA SER A 216 -2.86 7.09 12.00
C SER A 216 -3.79 8.26 11.71
N GLN A 217 -4.79 8.50 12.55
CA GLN A 217 -5.64 9.69 12.43
C GLN A 217 -6.37 9.84 11.07
N VAL A 218 -6.66 8.73 10.39
CA VAL A 218 -7.49 8.72 9.18
C VAL A 218 -8.86 9.36 9.44
N THR A 219 -9.38 10.15 8.51
CA THR A 219 -10.66 10.85 8.69
C THR A 219 -11.67 10.54 7.62
N GLY A 220 -11.33 10.76 6.34
CA GLY A 220 -12.22 10.53 5.20
C GLY A 220 -11.62 9.58 4.17
N ALA A 221 -12.47 8.95 3.37
CA ALA A 221 -12.09 8.05 2.30
C ALA A 221 -12.96 8.26 1.04
N THR A 222 -12.39 8.08 -0.14
CA THR A 222 -13.15 8.03 -1.39
C THR A 222 -12.38 7.23 -2.44
N LEU A 223 -12.94 7.06 -3.64
CA LEU A 223 -12.20 6.51 -4.77
C LEU A 223 -11.80 7.64 -5.72
N ASP A 224 -10.61 7.55 -6.30
CA ASP A 224 -10.18 8.45 -7.36
C ASP A 224 -10.88 8.13 -8.69
N GLN A 225 -10.58 8.91 -9.73
CA GLN A 225 -11.08 8.73 -11.09
C GLN A 225 -10.73 7.37 -11.74
N HIS A 226 -9.86 6.56 -11.14
CA HIS A 226 -9.47 5.23 -11.58
C HIS A 226 -9.96 4.12 -10.65
N GLY A 227 -10.82 4.43 -9.66
CA GLY A 227 -11.33 3.46 -8.70
C GLY A 227 -10.37 3.15 -7.55
N LYS A 228 -9.32 3.94 -7.35
CA LYS A 228 -8.31 3.70 -6.31
C LYS A 228 -8.69 4.40 -5.03
N LEU A 229 -8.54 3.71 -3.90
CA LEU A 229 -8.84 4.26 -2.60
C LEU A 229 -7.90 5.43 -2.27
N ILE A 230 -8.49 6.60 -2.02
CA ILE A 230 -7.87 7.79 -1.43
C ILE A 230 -8.32 7.89 0.01
N VAL A 231 -7.38 8.14 0.91
CA VAL A 231 -7.62 8.33 2.34
C VAL A 231 -7.02 9.65 2.79
N SER A 232 -7.78 10.42 3.55
CA SER A 232 -7.30 11.61 4.25
C SER A 232 -6.88 11.29 5.68
N ARG A 233 -5.81 11.94 6.13
CA ARG A 233 -5.29 11.89 7.49
C ARG A 233 -5.08 13.31 8.01
N GLU A 234 -5.59 13.60 9.20
CA GLU A 234 -5.28 14.87 9.87
C GLU A 234 -3.83 14.91 10.34
N LYS A 235 -3.20 16.08 10.18
CA LYS A 235 -1.91 16.41 10.75
C LYS A 235 -2.10 17.57 11.74
N ILE A 236 -1.96 17.26 13.01
CA ILE A 236 -2.12 18.22 14.12
C ILE A 236 -0.87 18.19 15.01
N ASN A 237 -0.59 19.31 15.68
CA ASN A 237 0.41 19.38 16.73
C ASN A 237 -0.20 19.88 18.04
N ASP A 238 0.54 19.73 19.13
CA ASP A 238 0.12 20.17 20.46
C ASP A 238 -0.06 21.69 20.56
N LEU A 239 0.59 22.43 19.65
CA LEU A 239 0.42 23.88 19.51
C LEU A 239 -0.85 24.27 18.73
N GLY A 240 -1.59 23.30 18.19
CA GLY A 240 -2.90 23.49 17.56
C GLY A 240 -2.92 24.29 16.27
N HIS A 241 -1.77 24.55 15.63
CA HIS A 241 -1.67 25.46 14.48
C HIS A 241 -1.40 24.76 13.15
N ILE A 242 -1.02 23.48 13.14
CA ILE A 242 -0.61 22.79 11.89
C ILE A 242 -1.79 22.49 10.95
N ASN A 243 -3.05 22.56 11.40
CA ASN A 243 -4.31 22.51 10.61
C ASN A 243 -4.18 22.11 9.12
N SER A 244 -3.73 20.88 8.88
CA SER A 244 -3.46 20.34 7.55
C SER A 244 -3.89 18.88 7.49
N SER A 245 -3.98 18.36 6.28
CA SER A 245 -4.27 16.95 6.02
C SER A 245 -3.34 16.41 4.96
N GLU A 246 -2.95 15.16 5.12
CA GLU A 246 -2.25 14.39 4.10
C GLU A 246 -3.26 13.50 3.39
N LEU A 247 -3.16 13.41 2.06
CA LEU A 247 -3.91 12.43 1.27
C LEU A 247 -2.98 11.30 0.83
N TYR A 248 -3.46 10.07 0.96
CA TYR A 248 -2.74 8.87 0.55
C TYR A 248 -3.60 8.04 -0.39
N HIS A 249 -3.00 7.45 -1.42
CA HIS A 249 -3.55 6.22 -1.99
C HIS A 249 -3.30 5.07 -1.03
N VAL A 250 -4.27 4.16 -0.92
CA VAL A 250 -4.18 2.94 -0.12
C VAL A 250 -4.60 1.75 -0.97
N ASP A 251 -3.77 0.72 -1.05
CA ASP A 251 -4.16 -0.56 -1.65
C ASP A 251 -5.10 -1.30 -0.68
N ILE A 252 -6.31 -1.63 -1.14
CA ILE A 252 -7.31 -2.31 -0.31
C ILE A 252 -6.84 -3.68 0.18
N ASP A 253 -6.11 -4.42 -0.66
CA ASP A 253 -5.71 -5.81 -0.42
C ASP A 253 -4.38 -5.91 0.35
N ARG A 254 -3.44 -5.00 0.08
CA ARG A 254 -2.09 -5.03 0.67
C ARG A 254 -1.90 -4.03 1.80
N GLY A 255 -2.67 -2.93 1.80
CA GLY A 255 -2.48 -1.82 2.74
C GLY A 255 -1.32 -0.90 2.38
N ASN A 256 -0.62 -1.15 1.28
CA ASN A 256 0.44 -0.26 0.80
C ASN A 256 -0.09 1.16 0.63
N THR A 257 0.68 2.13 1.12
CA THR A 257 0.28 3.55 1.08
C THR A 257 1.23 4.37 0.24
N CYS A 258 0.67 5.35 -0.48
CA CYS A 258 1.45 6.30 -1.25
C CYS A 258 0.93 7.72 -1.01
N LEU A 259 1.80 8.63 -0.58
CA LEU A 259 1.45 10.02 -0.31
C LEU A 259 1.15 10.76 -1.63
N ILE A 260 -0.08 11.27 -1.76
CA ILE A 260 -0.48 12.16 -2.84
C ILE A 260 0.05 13.58 -2.56
N GLY A 261 -0.22 14.08 -1.35
CA GLY A 261 0.23 15.41 -0.95
C GLY A 261 -0.29 15.85 0.41
N GLU A 262 0.24 16.99 0.88
CA GLU A 262 -0.20 17.70 2.07
C GLU A 262 -0.99 18.94 1.66
N PHE A 263 -2.17 19.10 2.25
CA PHE A 263 -3.10 20.19 1.97
C PHE A 263 -3.25 21.07 3.22
N PRO A 264 -3.27 22.41 3.07
CA PRO A 264 -3.28 23.35 4.20
C PRO A 264 -4.69 23.51 4.82
N VAL A 265 -5.43 22.41 4.92
CA VAL A 265 -6.79 22.35 5.45
C VAL A 265 -6.95 21.08 6.27
N ARG A 266 -7.73 21.18 7.36
CA ARG A 266 -8.14 20.01 8.15
C ARG A 266 -9.38 19.37 7.53
N LEU A 267 -9.22 18.18 7.00
CA LEU A 267 -10.27 17.41 6.34
C LEU A 267 -10.78 16.33 7.29
N ASN A 268 -12.10 16.27 7.43
CA ASN A 268 -12.77 15.25 8.21
C ASN A 268 -13.52 14.25 7.34
N ASP A 269 -13.85 14.60 6.11
CA ASP A 269 -14.28 13.64 5.11
C ASP A 269 -13.92 14.07 3.68
N LEU A 270 -14.00 13.12 2.74
CA LEU A 270 -13.76 13.27 1.30
C LEU A 270 -14.98 12.80 0.49
N ALA A 271 -15.16 13.36 -0.70
CA ALA A 271 -16.09 12.83 -1.69
C ALA A 271 -15.63 13.21 -3.10
N ILE A 272 -15.89 12.34 -4.08
CA ILE A 272 -15.56 12.60 -5.48
C ILE A 272 -16.83 12.87 -6.29
N ASP A 273 -16.88 14.02 -6.98
CA ASP A 273 -17.89 14.31 -8.00
C ASP A 273 -17.49 13.65 -9.31
N THR A 274 -18.09 12.51 -9.62
CA THR A 274 -17.83 11.73 -10.83
C THR A 274 -18.39 12.36 -12.10
N SER A 275 -19.11 13.47 -12.02
CA SER A 275 -19.70 14.17 -13.16
C SER A 275 -18.89 15.38 -13.64
N ALA A 276 -18.03 15.94 -12.78
CA ALA A 276 -17.22 17.11 -13.10
C ALA A 276 -15.84 16.75 -13.67
N LEU A 277 -15.42 17.52 -14.68
CA LEU A 277 -14.06 17.44 -15.23
C LEU A 277 -13.03 18.05 -14.28
N THR A 278 -11.89 17.40 -14.18
CA THR A 278 -10.69 17.85 -13.48
C THR A 278 -9.44 17.49 -14.29
N THR A 279 -8.29 18.03 -13.91
CA THR A 279 -7.00 17.56 -14.42
C THR A 279 -6.77 16.15 -13.92
N CYS A 280 -6.51 15.19 -14.81
CA CYS A 280 -6.15 13.83 -14.40
C CYS A 280 -4.94 13.90 -13.46
N SER A 281 -5.07 13.33 -12.26
CA SER A 281 -3.92 13.10 -11.40
C SER A 281 -2.90 12.27 -12.17
N VAL A 282 -1.72 12.85 -12.42
CA VAL A 282 -0.61 12.13 -13.05
C VAL A 282 0.06 11.28 -11.98
N ASP A 283 -0.16 9.98 -12.10
CA ASP A 283 0.22 8.90 -11.19
C ASP A 283 1.75 8.70 -11.07
N SER A 284 2.57 9.74 -11.26
CA SER A 284 4.02 9.58 -11.43
C SER A 284 4.76 9.18 -10.15
N GLN A 285 4.11 9.26 -8.98
CA GLN A 285 4.66 8.80 -7.69
C GLN A 285 3.88 7.62 -7.08
N CYS A 286 2.65 7.37 -7.53
CA CYS A 286 1.75 6.39 -6.95
C CYS A 286 1.23 5.37 -7.99
N VAL A 287 2.06 5.01 -8.98
CA VAL A 287 1.68 4.04 -10.04
C VAL A 287 0.94 2.87 -9.42
N ASN A 288 -0.37 2.81 -9.63
CA ASN A 288 -1.17 1.71 -9.12
C ASN A 288 -0.88 0.52 -9.99
N ARG A 289 -0.01 -0.27 -9.44
CA ARG A 289 0.21 -1.63 -9.84
C ARG A 289 -1.04 -2.47 -9.48
N PRO A 290 -1.57 -3.31 -10.38
CA PRO A 290 -2.59 -4.30 -10.01
C PRO A 290 -2.18 -5.08 -8.75
N SER A 291 -3.12 -5.41 -7.87
CA SER A 291 -2.85 -6.13 -6.61
C SER A 291 -2.24 -7.53 -6.81
N SER A 292 -2.14 -8.02 -8.04
CA SER A 292 -1.42 -9.24 -8.42
C SER A 292 0.07 -9.03 -8.68
N ASP A 293 0.47 -7.86 -9.17
CA ASP A 293 1.79 -7.64 -9.75
C ASP A 293 2.82 -7.25 -8.66
N PHE A 294 4.12 -7.55 -8.81
CA PHE A 294 5.21 -7.18 -7.85
C PHE A 294 6.60 -6.71 -8.40
N VAL A 295 7.26 -5.75 -7.72
CA VAL A 295 8.54 -5.13 -8.12
C VAL A 295 9.65 -5.83 -7.37
N ILE A 296 10.64 -6.33 -8.10
CA ILE A 296 11.90 -6.78 -7.53
C ILE A 296 12.91 -5.64 -7.63
N ALA A 297 13.30 -5.08 -6.50
CA ALA A 297 14.49 -4.26 -6.37
C ALA A 297 15.72 -5.17 -6.35
N ASN A 298 16.56 -5.09 -7.37
CA ASN A 298 17.78 -5.87 -7.51
C ASN A 298 19.00 -5.00 -7.20
N ILE A 299 19.88 -5.47 -6.31
CA ILE A 299 21.22 -4.87 -6.16
C ILE A 299 21.99 -5.09 -7.48
N ASP A 300 22.50 -4.02 -8.07
CA ASP A 300 23.23 -4.08 -9.34
C ASP A 300 24.49 -4.93 -9.23
N ASN A 301 24.73 -5.81 -10.20
CA ASN A 301 25.98 -6.55 -10.33
C ASN A 301 27.22 -5.64 -10.31
N ALA A 302 27.11 -4.39 -10.77
CA ALA A 302 28.19 -3.40 -10.71
C ALA A 302 28.65 -3.06 -9.27
N ARG A 303 27.87 -3.44 -8.25
CA ARG A 303 28.26 -3.39 -6.84
C ARG A 303 29.41 -4.35 -6.51
N GLU A 304 29.53 -5.45 -7.25
CA GLU A 304 30.63 -6.39 -7.09
C GLU A 304 31.88 -5.88 -7.82
N THR A 305 32.99 -5.80 -7.09
CA THR A 305 34.28 -5.34 -7.60
C THR A 305 35.34 -6.45 -7.61
N GLN A 306 35.00 -7.63 -7.10
CA GLN A 306 35.86 -8.80 -7.08
C GLN A 306 35.66 -9.68 -8.33
N ALA A 307 36.63 -10.56 -8.61
CA ALA A 307 36.65 -11.39 -9.82
C ALA A 307 35.61 -12.53 -9.84
N ASP A 308 35.06 -12.89 -8.69
CA ASP A 308 33.99 -13.88 -8.59
C ASP A 308 32.67 -13.12 -8.38
N ASP A 309 32.01 -12.83 -9.50
CA ASP A 309 30.84 -11.96 -9.61
C ASP A 309 29.67 -12.65 -10.35
N GLY A 310 28.61 -11.89 -10.62
CA GLY A 310 27.49 -12.34 -11.45
C GLY A 310 26.26 -12.82 -10.69
N TYR A 311 26.24 -12.71 -9.37
CA TYR A 311 25.20 -13.25 -8.49
C TYR A 311 24.01 -12.30 -8.24
N ALA A 312 24.03 -11.10 -8.80
CA ALA A 312 22.85 -10.23 -8.92
C ALA A 312 21.95 -10.70 -10.08
N LEU A 313 20.65 -10.33 -10.11
CA LEU A 313 19.74 -10.73 -11.20
C LEU A 313 20.21 -10.24 -12.58
N ASN A 314 20.84 -9.07 -12.65
CA ASN A 314 21.46 -8.54 -13.87
C ASN A 314 22.90 -9.06 -14.12
N GLY A 315 23.37 -10.00 -13.29
CA GLY A 315 24.69 -10.61 -13.38
C GLY A 315 24.73 -11.86 -14.27
N HIS A 316 25.93 -12.24 -14.70
CA HIS A 316 26.12 -13.30 -15.71
C HIS A 316 25.76 -14.72 -15.21
N ARG A 317 25.71 -14.96 -13.89
CA ARG A 317 25.30 -16.25 -13.30
C ARG A 317 23.78 -16.42 -13.22
N MET A 318 23.05 -15.30 -13.23
CA MET A 318 21.60 -15.23 -13.04
C MET A 318 20.82 -14.96 -14.34
N VAL A 319 21.47 -14.98 -15.51
CA VAL A 319 20.81 -14.74 -16.81
C VAL A 319 19.57 -15.63 -17.00
N GLY A 320 19.67 -16.91 -16.63
CA GLY A 320 18.56 -17.85 -16.69
C GLY A 320 17.38 -17.47 -15.77
N ALA A 321 17.68 -16.91 -14.60
CA ALA A 321 16.66 -16.43 -13.68
C ALA A 321 15.95 -15.19 -14.21
N LEU A 322 16.71 -14.20 -14.67
CA LEU A 322 16.15 -12.97 -15.25
C LEU A 322 15.32 -13.24 -16.50
N ASN A 323 15.75 -14.18 -17.36
CA ASN A 323 15.00 -14.59 -18.55
C ASN A 323 13.62 -15.17 -18.19
N LYS A 324 13.51 -15.94 -17.10
CA LYS A 324 12.24 -16.53 -16.65
C LYS A 324 11.35 -15.50 -15.97
N LEU A 325 11.92 -14.61 -15.14
CA LEU A 325 11.17 -13.50 -14.54
C LEU A 325 10.57 -12.62 -15.64
N ASN A 326 11.32 -12.28 -16.69
CA ASN A 326 10.83 -11.46 -17.79
C ASN A 326 9.90 -12.19 -18.78
N ASN A 327 9.58 -13.47 -18.56
CA ASN A 327 8.69 -14.22 -19.45
C ASN A 327 7.22 -14.00 -19.08
N SER A 328 6.45 -13.36 -19.96
CA SER A 328 5.02 -13.10 -19.76
C SER A 328 4.16 -14.37 -19.65
N ASP A 329 4.60 -15.49 -20.22
CA ASP A 329 3.88 -16.77 -20.09
C ASP A 329 4.01 -17.35 -18.68
N LEU A 330 5.03 -16.93 -17.93
CA LEU A 330 5.26 -17.31 -16.54
C LEU A 330 4.69 -16.24 -15.59
N PHE A 331 5.07 -14.98 -15.83
CA PHE A 331 4.67 -13.79 -15.09
C PHE A 331 4.08 -12.72 -16.04
N GLY A 332 2.80 -12.86 -16.34
CA GLY A 332 2.02 -11.89 -17.10
C GLY A 332 0.53 -12.20 -17.03
N ALA A 333 -0.29 -11.36 -17.67
CA ALA A 333 -1.73 -11.59 -17.75
C ALA A 333 -2.01 -12.92 -18.47
N GLY A 334 -2.66 -13.86 -17.78
CA GLY A 334 -2.90 -15.22 -18.27
C GLY A 334 -1.70 -16.17 -18.20
N GLY A 335 -0.56 -15.73 -17.65
CA GLY A 335 0.59 -16.59 -17.37
C GLY A 335 0.37 -17.49 -16.15
N ILE A 336 1.31 -18.41 -15.88
CA ILE A 336 1.18 -19.42 -14.80
C ILE A 336 0.86 -18.78 -13.43
N ALA A 337 1.56 -17.71 -13.07
CA ALA A 337 1.32 -17.00 -11.80
C ALA A 337 0.32 -15.83 -11.92
N ASN A 338 -0.20 -15.58 -13.14
CA ASN A 338 -1.13 -14.51 -13.50
C ASN A 338 -0.82 -13.15 -12.82
N LYS A 339 0.45 -12.73 -12.88
CA LYS A 339 0.93 -11.47 -12.34
C LYS A 339 2.09 -10.93 -13.15
N LEU A 340 2.17 -9.61 -13.35
CA LEU A 340 3.34 -8.98 -13.95
C LEU A 340 4.45 -8.83 -12.91
N VAL A 341 5.69 -9.05 -13.34
CA VAL A 341 6.89 -8.75 -12.56
C VAL A 341 7.68 -7.62 -13.21
N GLN A 342 8.26 -6.77 -12.39
CA GLN A 342 9.19 -5.73 -12.84
C GLN A 342 10.48 -5.84 -12.05
N VAL A 343 11.59 -6.11 -12.72
CA VAL A 343 12.91 -6.08 -12.10
C VAL A 343 13.51 -4.69 -12.30
N LYS A 344 13.71 -3.96 -11.19
CA LYS A 344 14.38 -2.65 -11.18
C LYS A 344 15.77 -2.82 -10.56
N THR A 345 16.80 -2.60 -11.36
CA THR A 345 18.19 -2.66 -10.91
C THR A 345 18.67 -1.29 -10.46
N ASP A 346 19.23 -1.22 -9.25
CA ASP A 346 19.81 -0.02 -8.65
C ASP A 346 20.91 -0.43 -7.65
N PHE A 347 21.39 0.49 -6.81
CA PHE A 347 22.28 0.21 -5.69
C PHE A 347 23.72 -0.21 -6.04
N SER A 348 24.23 0.28 -7.18
CA SER A 348 25.59 -0.02 -7.65
C SER A 348 26.70 0.58 -6.78
N ALA A 349 26.44 1.70 -6.09
CA ALA A 349 27.42 2.37 -5.23
C ALA A 349 27.38 1.86 -3.78
N TYR A 350 28.51 1.90 -3.07
CA TYR A 350 28.56 1.68 -1.63
C TYR A 350 27.67 2.70 -0.90
N ASP A 351 26.93 2.25 0.13
CA ASP A 351 26.02 3.07 0.93
C ASP A 351 24.79 3.64 0.18
N SER A 352 24.42 3.04 -0.95
CA SER A 352 23.28 3.47 -1.75
C SER A 352 21.96 2.78 -1.39
N LEU A 353 22.02 1.60 -0.75
CA LEU A 353 20.82 0.88 -0.32
C LEU A 353 20.15 1.60 0.86
N SER A 354 18.92 2.04 0.65
CA SER A 354 18.12 2.75 1.67
C SER A 354 16.66 2.41 1.58
N GLU A 355 15.97 2.46 2.72
CA GLU A 355 14.53 2.23 2.84
C GLU A 355 13.74 3.25 1.99
N THR A 356 14.18 4.51 2.01
CA THR A 356 13.61 5.58 1.18
C THR A 356 13.68 5.23 -0.30
N ARG A 357 14.81 4.71 -0.78
CA ARG A 357 14.96 4.37 -2.20
C ARG A 357 14.12 3.14 -2.58
N LEU A 358 14.07 2.11 -1.73
CA LEU A 358 13.19 0.95 -1.93
C LEU A 358 11.71 1.37 -2.02
N THR A 359 11.29 2.28 -1.14
CA THR A 359 9.93 2.84 -1.16
C THR A 359 9.66 3.63 -2.43
N GLN A 360 10.60 4.48 -2.87
CA GLN A 360 10.47 5.22 -4.14
C GLN A 360 10.41 4.30 -5.36
N MET A 361 11.08 3.15 -5.31
CA MET A 361 11.00 2.13 -6.35
C MET A 361 9.67 1.37 -6.32
N GLN A 362 8.86 1.55 -5.27
CA GLN A 362 7.70 0.71 -4.96
C GLN A 362 8.11 -0.76 -4.95
N ALA A 363 9.25 -1.06 -4.34
CA ALA A 363 9.72 -2.43 -4.20
C ALA A 363 8.71 -3.23 -3.36
N ASP A 364 8.43 -4.46 -3.79
CA ASP A 364 7.72 -5.46 -2.98
C ASP A 364 8.74 -6.52 -2.52
N VAL A 365 9.72 -6.81 -3.38
CA VAL A 365 10.81 -7.74 -3.10
C VAL A 365 12.16 -7.04 -3.22
N LEU A 366 13.02 -7.15 -2.22
CA LEU A 366 14.45 -6.85 -2.32
C LEU A 366 15.22 -8.15 -2.57
N PHE A 367 15.94 -8.23 -3.69
CA PHE A 367 16.84 -9.35 -3.97
C PHE A 367 18.29 -8.95 -3.68
N VAL A 368 18.90 -9.65 -2.72
CA VAL A 368 20.32 -9.51 -2.35
C VAL A 368 21.05 -10.79 -2.75
N GLY A 369 21.82 -10.72 -3.83
CA GLY A 369 22.68 -11.82 -4.29
C GLY A 369 23.87 -12.10 -3.36
N GLY A 370 24.74 -13.01 -3.79
CA GLY A 370 26.03 -13.26 -3.13
C GLY A 370 27.07 -12.22 -3.53
N PHE A 371 27.46 -11.34 -2.60
CA PHE A 371 28.46 -10.30 -2.83
C PHE A 371 29.65 -10.48 -1.90
N LYS A 372 30.86 -10.35 -2.43
CA LYS A 372 32.12 -10.22 -1.71
C LYS A 372 32.49 -8.78 -1.43
N SER A 373 31.90 -7.83 -2.14
CA SER A 373 31.99 -6.42 -1.77
C SER A 373 31.13 -6.13 -0.54
N ALA A 374 31.64 -5.27 0.36
CA ALA A 374 30.99 -5.01 1.65
C ALA A 374 29.74 -4.12 1.50
N PHE A 375 28.80 -4.31 2.42
CA PHE A 375 27.69 -3.39 2.68
C PHE A 375 27.94 -2.62 3.96
N SER A 376 27.54 -1.35 3.98
CA SER A 376 27.64 -0.55 5.20
C SER A 376 26.67 -1.10 6.25
N PRO A 377 26.97 -0.97 7.56
CA PRO A 377 26.00 -1.30 8.60
C PRO A 377 24.67 -0.55 8.45
N ALA A 378 24.69 0.67 7.89
CA ALA A 378 23.50 1.46 7.65
C ALA A 378 22.65 0.91 6.50
N GLU A 379 23.25 0.39 5.43
CA GLU A 379 22.53 -0.29 4.35
C GLU A 379 21.79 -1.53 4.86
N VAL A 380 22.51 -2.37 5.61
CA VAL A 380 21.96 -3.62 6.16
C VAL A 380 20.82 -3.33 7.15
N ALA A 381 20.99 -2.34 8.03
CA ALA A 381 19.94 -1.93 8.96
C ALA A 381 18.70 -1.36 8.25
N GLN A 382 18.90 -0.57 7.18
CA GLN A 382 17.78 -0.02 6.41
C GLN A 382 17.04 -1.09 5.60
N ALA A 383 17.75 -2.06 5.03
CA ALA A 383 17.12 -3.20 4.37
C ALA A 383 16.26 -4.02 5.35
N HIS A 384 16.78 -4.31 6.55
CA HIS A 384 16.04 -5.00 7.60
C HIS A 384 14.84 -4.19 8.10
N SER A 385 15.01 -2.87 8.30
CA SER A 385 13.91 -1.97 8.70
C SER A 385 12.78 -1.99 7.67
N TRP A 386 13.15 -1.94 6.38
CA TRP A 386 12.21 -2.01 5.28
C TRP A 386 11.48 -3.35 5.22
N SER A 387 12.19 -4.49 5.34
CA SER A 387 11.59 -5.82 5.26
C SER A 387 10.77 -6.21 6.48
N SER A 388 11.03 -5.59 7.64
CA SER A 388 10.21 -5.78 8.85
C SER A 388 8.79 -5.21 8.71
N LYS A 389 8.49 -4.47 7.64
CA LYS A 389 7.14 -3.95 7.37
C LYS A 389 6.31 -4.99 6.62
N PRO A 390 5.02 -5.13 6.94
CA PRO A 390 4.12 -6.01 6.20
C PRO A 390 4.15 -5.76 4.69
N GLY A 391 4.12 -6.82 3.89
CA GLY A 391 4.12 -6.76 2.42
C GLY A 391 5.50 -6.66 1.76
N ASN A 392 6.55 -6.38 2.53
CA ASN A 392 7.91 -6.33 2.00
C ASN A 392 8.65 -7.64 2.26
N VAL A 393 9.30 -8.18 1.24
CA VAL A 393 10.09 -9.42 1.37
C VAL A 393 11.51 -9.20 0.85
N THR A 394 12.49 -9.70 1.56
CA THR A 394 13.89 -9.78 1.16
C THR A 394 14.25 -11.23 0.88
N ILE A 395 14.83 -11.48 -0.28
CA ILE A 395 15.46 -12.75 -0.62
C ILE A 395 16.97 -12.55 -0.52
N ILE A 396 17.62 -13.26 0.41
CA ILE A 396 19.04 -13.12 0.71
C ILE A 396 19.79 -14.38 0.31
N GLY A 397 20.66 -14.25 -0.69
CA GLY A 397 21.58 -15.28 -1.15
C GLY A 397 22.93 -15.21 -0.44
N GLY A 398 23.29 -16.29 0.24
CA GLY A 398 24.53 -16.40 1.01
C GLY A 398 25.63 -17.20 0.33
N GLY A 399 26.56 -17.64 1.17
CA GLY A 399 27.69 -18.48 0.84
C GLY A 399 28.71 -18.43 1.98
N ALA A 400 29.48 -19.49 2.19
CA ALA A 400 30.42 -19.53 3.30
C ALA A 400 31.59 -18.51 3.18
N ASN A 401 31.79 -17.93 1.99
CA ASN A 401 32.92 -17.04 1.67
C ASN A 401 32.48 -15.69 1.06
N VAL A 402 31.28 -15.19 1.37
CA VAL A 402 30.76 -13.90 0.86
C VAL A 402 30.59 -12.87 1.98
N GLN A 403 30.62 -11.56 1.66
CA GLN A 403 30.37 -10.47 2.62
C GLN A 403 28.87 -10.25 2.91
N THR A 404 27.96 -10.85 2.14
CA THR A 404 26.52 -10.91 2.46
C THR A 404 26.24 -11.52 3.85
N LEU A 405 27.24 -12.13 4.52
CA LEU A 405 27.18 -12.56 5.92
C LEU A 405 26.71 -11.47 6.90
N SER A 406 26.95 -10.18 6.61
CA SER A 406 26.43 -9.08 7.43
C SER A 406 24.90 -9.02 7.44
N PHE A 407 24.23 -9.35 6.34
CA PHE A 407 22.78 -9.50 6.29
C PHE A 407 22.33 -10.67 7.17
N PHE A 408 22.91 -11.86 7.01
CA PHE A 408 22.53 -13.00 7.86
C PHE A 408 22.67 -12.70 9.35
N ALA A 409 23.77 -12.04 9.76
CA ALA A 409 23.99 -11.64 11.14
C ALA A 409 22.93 -10.65 11.65
N GLN A 410 22.49 -9.69 10.84
CA GLN A 410 21.44 -8.74 11.19
C GLN A 410 20.09 -9.44 11.42
N TRP A 411 19.81 -10.53 10.69
CA TRP A 411 18.62 -11.37 10.88
C TRP A 411 18.79 -12.45 11.96
N GLY A 412 19.96 -12.57 12.60
CA GLY A 412 20.24 -13.57 13.63
C GLY A 412 20.64 -14.95 13.11
N TYR A 413 21.06 -15.06 11.85
CA TYR A 413 21.50 -16.29 11.21
C TYR A 413 23.02 -16.36 11.08
N ALA A 414 23.56 -17.58 11.07
CA ALA A 414 24.96 -17.84 10.74
C ALA A 414 25.09 -19.03 9.80
N ILE A 415 26.01 -18.93 8.83
CA ILE A 415 26.28 -19.96 7.82
C ILE A 415 27.57 -20.70 8.18
N THR A 416 27.58 -22.02 8.02
CA THR A 416 28.79 -22.86 8.10
C THR A 416 29.03 -23.57 6.79
N ALA A 417 30.30 -23.56 6.34
CA ALA A 417 30.72 -24.19 5.10
C ALA A 417 30.45 -25.71 5.12
N SER A 418 29.81 -26.22 4.08
CA SER A 418 29.59 -27.65 3.88
C SER A 418 29.22 -27.92 2.43
N THR A 419 30.08 -28.64 1.72
CA THR A 419 29.75 -29.13 0.38
C THR A 419 28.82 -30.33 0.50
N SER A 420 27.55 -30.15 0.11
CA SER A 420 26.50 -31.15 0.27
C SER A 420 25.42 -30.96 -0.80
N ASN A 421 25.33 -31.92 -1.72
CA ASN A 421 24.35 -31.98 -2.80
C ASN A 421 23.97 -33.45 -3.11
N PRO A 422 22.75 -33.74 -3.59
CA PRO A 422 21.64 -32.80 -3.69
C PRO A 422 21.06 -32.45 -2.32
N ASN A 423 20.42 -31.28 -2.26
CA ASN A 423 19.59 -30.84 -1.15
C ASN A 423 18.15 -31.28 -1.41
N VAL A 424 17.41 -31.52 -0.34
CA VAL A 424 16.04 -32.02 -0.39
C VAL A 424 15.10 -31.08 0.34
N VAL A 425 13.91 -30.89 -0.21
CA VAL A 425 12.84 -30.12 0.43
C VAL A 425 12.30 -30.88 1.64
N VAL A 426 11.93 -30.18 2.70
CA VAL A 426 11.30 -30.84 3.86
C VAL A 426 9.83 -31.14 3.58
N ASN A 427 9.24 -32.10 4.30
CA ASN A 427 7.87 -32.54 4.06
C ASN A 427 6.84 -31.39 4.29
N VAL A 428 5.83 -31.31 3.42
CA VAL A 428 4.89 -30.17 3.28
C VAL A 428 3.63 -30.27 4.14
N ILE A 429 3.42 -31.40 4.85
CA ILE A 429 2.11 -31.80 5.41
C ILE A 429 1.48 -30.76 6.36
N ASP A 430 2.28 -29.87 6.97
CA ASP A 430 1.81 -28.97 8.02
C ASP A 430 2.18 -27.48 7.83
N SER A 431 2.52 -27.02 6.62
CA SER A 431 2.87 -25.59 6.41
C SER A 431 2.45 -25.04 5.05
N ALA A 432 1.69 -23.95 5.09
CA ALA A 432 1.28 -23.19 3.91
C ALA A 432 2.48 -22.57 3.17
N VAL A 433 3.49 -22.10 3.91
CA VAL A 433 4.74 -21.54 3.33
C VAL A 433 5.47 -22.62 2.54
N LYS A 434 5.68 -23.79 3.15
CA LYS A 434 6.33 -24.94 2.50
C LYS A 434 5.55 -25.37 1.28
N SER A 435 4.22 -25.49 1.39
CA SER A 435 3.37 -25.85 0.25
C SER A 435 3.50 -24.84 -0.89
N ALA A 436 3.56 -23.54 -0.61
CA ALA A 436 3.65 -22.51 -1.65
C ALA A 436 5.01 -22.48 -2.36
N ILE A 437 6.11 -22.73 -1.64
CA ILE A 437 7.46 -22.73 -2.22
C ILE A 437 7.77 -24.07 -2.90
N ILE A 438 7.36 -25.20 -2.30
CA ILE A 438 7.71 -26.54 -2.79
C ILE A 438 6.72 -27.03 -3.86
N ASP A 439 5.42 -26.84 -3.64
CA ASP A 439 4.33 -27.27 -4.52
C ASP A 439 3.65 -26.09 -5.22
N GLY A 440 4.40 -25.01 -5.46
CA GLY A 440 3.91 -23.78 -6.09
C GLY A 440 3.44 -23.96 -7.54
N PRO A 441 2.93 -22.88 -8.16
CA PRO A 441 2.23 -22.96 -9.46
C PRO A 441 3.14 -23.39 -10.61
N PHE A 442 4.46 -23.27 -10.47
CA PHE A 442 5.42 -23.73 -11.48
C PHE A 442 5.75 -25.23 -11.36
N GLY A 443 5.16 -25.91 -10.37
CA GLY A 443 5.25 -27.34 -10.15
C GLY A 443 6.07 -27.70 -8.91
N ARG A 444 5.97 -28.99 -8.55
CA ARG A 444 6.63 -29.56 -7.38
C ARG A 444 8.15 -29.62 -7.54
N VAL A 445 8.86 -29.13 -6.51
CA VAL A 445 10.30 -29.27 -6.29
C VAL A 445 10.54 -30.52 -5.44
N THR A 446 11.48 -31.37 -5.83
CA THR A 446 11.87 -32.57 -5.05
C THR A 446 13.28 -32.47 -4.50
N GLN A 447 14.21 -31.96 -5.31
CA GLN A 447 15.61 -31.78 -4.94
C GLN A 447 16.26 -30.67 -5.77
N PHE A 448 17.34 -30.09 -5.27
CA PHE A 448 18.12 -29.06 -5.97
C PHE A 448 19.57 -29.07 -5.49
N ASN A 449 20.43 -28.34 -6.20
CA ASN A 449 21.84 -28.20 -5.82
C ASN A 449 22.12 -26.78 -5.34
N GLN A 450 22.97 -26.65 -4.31
CA GLN A 450 23.60 -25.37 -4.01
C GLN A 450 24.55 -25.00 -5.16
N GLY A 451 25.39 -25.91 -5.65
CA GLY A 451 26.36 -25.59 -6.71
C GLY A 451 27.68 -25.03 -6.16
N GLY A 452 28.70 -24.83 -7.01
CA GLY A 452 29.96 -24.20 -6.59
C GLY A 452 30.72 -24.88 -5.44
N SER A 453 31.72 -24.19 -4.86
CA SER A 453 32.51 -24.66 -3.70
C SER A 453 32.19 -23.91 -2.40
N ALA A 454 31.40 -22.83 -2.45
CA ALA A 454 31.06 -21.97 -1.32
C ALA A 454 29.79 -22.40 -0.54
N GLN A 455 29.34 -23.64 -0.77
CA GLN A 455 28.16 -24.26 -0.16
C GLN A 455 28.18 -24.22 1.36
N GLY A 456 26.98 -24.17 1.94
CA GLY A 456 26.83 -24.12 3.39
C GLY A 456 25.51 -24.65 3.91
N TYR A 457 25.28 -24.39 5.19
CA TYR A 457 24.01 -24.58 5.89
C TYR A 457 23.91 -23.55 7.02
N PHE A 458 22.70 -23.28 7.50
CA PHE A 458 22.49 -22.43 8.66
C PHE A 458 22.84 -23.18 9.95
N SER A 459 23.92 -22.77 10.62
CA SER A 459 24.37 -23.35 11.88
C SER A 459 23.77 -22.68 13.12
N SER A 460 23.27 -21.46 12.95
CA SER A 460 22.49 -20.72 13.94
C SER A 460 21.31 -20.03 13.23
N MET A 461 20.15 -20.06 13.87
CA MET A 461 18.92 -19.41 13.40
C MET A 461 18.02 -19.05 14.59
N PRO A 462 17.24 -17.96 14.52
CA PRO A 462 16.22 -17.63 15.50
C PRO A 462 15.06 -18.64 15.47
N SER A 463 14.21 -18.61 16.52
CA SER A 463 13.01 -19.45 16.58
C SER A 463 11.93 -19.08 15.56
N SER A 464 12.04 -17.91 14.93
CA SER A 464 11.18 -17.49 13.81
C SER A 464 11.54 -18.17 12.49
N GLY A 465 12.70 -18.84 12.41
CA GLY A 465 13.11 -19.50 11.18
C GLY A 465 12.38 -20.81 10.92
N GLU A 466 11.62 -20.86 9.84
CA GLU A 466 10.98 -22.07 9.33
C GLU A 466 11.84 -22.72 8.24
N VAL A 467 12.32 -23.93 8.48
CA VAL A 467 13.18 -24.67 7.53
C VAL A 467 12.38 -25.16 6.34
N ILE A 468 12.76 -24.74 5.12
CA ILE A 468 12.12 -25.14 3.86
C ILE A 468 12.86 -26.31 3.19
N ALA A 469 14.19 -26.32 3.27
CA ALA A 469 15.02 -27.36 2.68
C ALA A 469 16.25 -27.66 3.52
N VAL A 470 16.76 -28.87 3.38
CA VAL A 470 17.93 -29.37 4.10
C VAL A 470 18.95 -30.02 3.17
N ASN A 471 20.20 -30.06 3.59
CA ASN A 471 21.24 -30.83 2.94
C ASN A 471 21.17 -32.32 3.31
N GLN A 472 22.09 -33.14 2.80
CA GLN A 472 22.10 -34.60 3.04
C GLN A 472 22.28 -34.99 4.51
N GLN A 473 22.81 -34.09 5.34
CA GLN A 473 22.97 -34.28 6.78
C GLN A 473 21.75 -33.77 7.57
N GLY A 474 20.67 -33.37 6.90
CA GLY A 474 19.47 -32.82 7.52
C GLY A 474 19.67 -31.40 8.08
N LYS A 475 20.70 -30.67 7.63
CA LYS A 475 20.97 -29.30 8.08
C LYS A 475 20.26 -28.27 7.18
N PRO A 476 19.70 -27.17 7.74
CA PRO A 476 18.91 -26.20 6.97
C PRO A 476 19.74 -25.47 5.92
N VAL A 477 19.21 -25.36 4.69
CA VAL A 477 19.85 -24.61 3.58
C VAL A 477 18.95 -23.54 2.97
N ILE A 478 17.64 -23.65 3.15
CA ILE A 478 16.65 -22.60 2.84
C ILE A 478 15.76 -22.44 4.06
N VAL A 479 15.59 -21.20 4.51
CA VAL A 479 14.76 -20.83 5.65
C VAL A 479 13.85 -19.67 5.26
N TYR A 480 12.61 -19.70 5.73
CA TYR A 480 11.70 -18.56 5.74
C TYR A 480 11.64 -17.99 7.16
N ASP A 481 11.92 -16.70 7.34
CA ASP A 481 11.81 -16.05 8.65
C ASP A 481 10.40 -15.52 8.87
N THR A 482 9.65 -16.09 9.81
CA THR A 482 8.26 -15.67 10.05
C THR A 482 8.15 -14.30 10.71
N ALA A 483 9.22 -13.76 11.31
CA ALA A 483 9.18 -12.46 11.97
C ALA A 483 9.25 -11.31 10.96
N THR A 484 10.03 -11.48 9.89
CA THR A 484 10.21 -10.47 8.84
C THR A 484 9.66 -10.87 7.49
N GLN A 485 9.19 -12.11 7.32
CA GLN A 485 8.68 -12.68 6.06
C GLN A 485 9.75 -12.86 4.98
N ASP A 486 11.03 -12.86 5.38
CA ASP A 486 12.17 -12.92 4.47
C ASP A 486 12.58 -14.37 4.14
N ILE A 487 13.21 -14.56 2.99
CA ILE A 487 13.73 -15.85 2.55
C ILE A 487 15.25 -15.82 2.55
N LEU A 488 15.85 -16.77 3.26
CA LEU A 488 17.29 -16.86 3.45
C LEU A 488 17.83 -18.16 2.82
N LEU A 489 18.84 -18.02 1.97
CA LEU A 489 19.51 -19.12 1.27
C LEU A 489 20.96 -19.21 1.77
N SER A 490 21.38 -20.38 2.26
CA SER A 490 22.76 -20.56 2.75
C SER A 490 23.82 -20.49 1.65
N ASP A 491 23.40 -20.61 0.39
CA ASP A 491 24.20 -20.42 -0.81
C ASP A 491 23.32 -19.82 -1.92
N ILE A 492 23.79 -18.77 -2.57
CA ILE A 492 23.11 -18.12 -3.69
C ILE A 492 23.05 -19.00 -4.93
N ASP A 493 23.99 -19.94 -5.10
CA ASP A 493 24.09 -20.72 -6.32
C ASP A 493 22.87 -21.63 -6.55
N VAL A 494 22.03 -21.86 -5.53
CA VAL A 494 20.70 -22.46 -5.63
C VAL A 494 19.84 -21.78 -6.71
N LEU A 495 20.06 -20.49 -6.97
CA LEU A 495 19.31 -19.69 -7.94
C LEU A 495 20.10 -19.40 -9.22
N THR A 496 21.32 -19.90 -9.36
CA THR A 496 22.20 -19.62 -10.49
C THR A 496 22.33 -20.81 -11.44
N ASN A 497 23.02 -20.60 -12.56
CA ASN A 497 23.42 -21.68 -13.45
C ASN A 497 24.33 -22.74 -12.78
N LEU A 498 25.01 -22.42 -11.67
CA LEU A 498 25.82 -23.39 -10.92
C LEU A 498 24.97 -24.35 -10.09
N GLY A 499 23.81 -23.91 -9.58
CA GLY A 499 22.78 -24.76 -8.97
C GLY A 499 21.81 -25.40 -9.98
N GLN A 500 22.12 -25.31 -11.28
CA GLN A 500 21.37 -25.89 -12.40
C GLN A 500 20.06 -25.16 -12.78
N VAL A 501 19.95 -23.87 -12.48
CA VAL A 501 18.94 -23.02 -13.15
C VAL A 501 19.29 -22.94 -14.64
N THR A 502 18.34 -23.28 -15.49
CA THR A 502 18.55 -23.35 -16.93
C THR A 502 18.63 -21.96 -17.55
N SER A 503 19.39 -21.79 -18.63
CA SER A 503 19.57 -20.48 -19.28
C SER A 503 18.34 -19.98 -20.05
N GLY A 504 17.43 -20.89 -20.42
CA GLY A 504 16.20 -20.58 -21.14
C GLY A 504 15.18 -19.84 -20.29
N ASN A 505 14.15 -19.30 -20.93
CA ASN A 505 13.06 -18.56 -20.29
C ASN A 505 11.87 -19.45 -19.87
N THR A 506 11.97 -20.78 -20.00
CA THR A 506 10.95 -21.76 -19.62
C THR A 506 11.32 -22.50 -18.33
N VAL A 507 10.33 -23.00 -17.59
CA VAL A 507 10.55 -23.84 -16.39
C VAL A 507 10.62 -25.31 -16.78
N ILE A 508 11.79 -25.93 -16.64
CA ILE A 508 11.99 -27.35 -17.03
C ILE A 508 12.73 -28.19 -15.98
N SER A 509 13.49 -27.58 -15.05
CA SER A 509 14.19 -28.29 -13.97
C SER A 509 13.59 -27.99 -12.59
N ASP A 510 13.93 -28.80 -11.58
CA ASP A 510 13.53 -28.50 -10.19
C ASP A 510 14.18 -27.22 -9.66
N ALA A 511 15.39 -26.86 -10.12
CA ALA A 511 16.00 -25.57 -9.81
C ALA A 511 15.21 -24.41 -10.43
N ASP A 512 14.73 -24.56 -11.66
CA ASP A 512 13.84 -23.57 -12.29
C ASP A 512 12.54 -23.40 -11.51
N LYS A 513 11.90 -24.50 -11.09
CA LYS A 513 10.67 -24.47 -10.31
C LYS A 513 10.88 -23.79 -8.95
N LEU A 514 11.96 -24.15 -8.26
CA LEU A 514 12.29 -23.57 -6.96
C LEU A 514 12.48 -22.05 -7.06
N LEU A 515 13.30 -21.60 -8.02
CA LEU A 515 13.48 -20.18 -8.31
C LEU A 515 12.14 -19.46 -8.52
N MET A 516 11.28 -20.00 -9.39
CA MET A 516 10.04 -19.34 -9.78
C MET A 516 8.99 -19.37 -8.66
N ASN A 517 8.89 -20.48 -7.92
CA ASN A 517 8.00 -20.58 -6.76
C ASN A 517 8.45 -19.63 -5.63
N LEU A 518 9.76 -19.44 -5.42
CA LEU A 518 10.28 -18.48 -4.43
C LEU A 518 9.86 -17.04 -4.75
N PHE A 519 10.09 -16.57 -5.98
CA PHE A 519 9.68 -15.21 -6.37
C PHE A 519 8.15 -15.05 -6.43
N ASN A 520 7.42 -16.09 -6.82
CA ASN A 520 5.95 -16.06 -6.74
C ASN A 520 5.43 -16.01 -5.30
N PHE A 521 6.06 -16.73 -4.38
CA PHE A 521 5.71 -16.70 -2.97
C PHE A 521 6.02 -15.33 -2.36
N ALA A 522 7.23 -14.81 -2.59
CA ALA A 522 7.65 -13.50 -2.09
C ALA A 522 6.77 -12.33 -2.57
N SER A 523 6.00 -12.52 -3.64
CA SER A 523 5.09 -11.52 -4.20
C SER A 523 3.63 -11.62 -3.74
N ASN A 524 3.32 -12.54 -2.82
CA ASN A 524 1.97 -12.73 -2.26
C ASN A 524 1.80 -12.10 -0.87
N HIS A 525 2.82 -11.40 -0.39
CA HIS A 525 2.76 -10.58 0.82
C HIS A 525 2.28 -9.18 0.45
#